data_AF-A0A645BMR5-F1
#
_entry.id   AF-A0A645BMR5-F1
#
_cell.length_a   1.000
_cell.length_b   1.000
_cell.length_c   1.000
_cell.angle_alpha   90.00
_cell.angle_beta   90.00
_cell.angle_gamma   90.00
#
_symmetry.space_group_name_H-M   'P 1'
#
loop_
_entity.id
_entity.type
_entity.pdbx_description
1 polymer ?
#
loop_
_entity_poly.entity_id
_entity_poly.type
_entity_poly.pdbx_seq_one_letter_code
_entity_poly.pdbx_strand_id
1 'polypeptide(L)' 'MEYVRKTCPICGSEFVVLKKVEGKAIYCTLKCLSVAQGKMKREKVSGVLSA' A
#
# COMPACT_ATOMS: atom_id res chain seq x y z
N MET A 1 -2.07 0.67 25.42
CA MET A 1 -1.71 0.11 24.09
C MET A 1 -1.58 1.30 23.14
N GLU A 2 -0.37 1.61 22.65
CA GLU A 2 -0.15 2.78 21.80
C GLU A 2 -0.32 2.44 20.32
N TYR A 3 -1.05 3.30 19.61
CA TYR A 3 -1.28 3.20 18.17
C TYR A 3 -0.73 4.44 17.48
N VAL A 4 -0.20 4.27 16.28
CA VAL A 4 0.33 5.32 15.43
C VAL A 4 -0.41 5.30 14.10
N ARG A 5 -0.68 6.50 13.58
CA ARG A 5 -1.34 6.68 12.28
C ARG A 5 -0.28 6.74 11.20
N LYS A 6 -0.48 5.99 10.12
CA LYS A 6 0.40 5.99 8.96
C LYS A 6 -0.41 6.10 7.68
N THR A 7 0.23 6.60 6.64
CA THR A 7 -0.37 6.69 5.31
C THR A 7 0.24 5.60 4.44
N CYS A 8 -0.61 4.83 3.76
CA CYS A 8 -0.12 3.81 2.85
C CYS A 8 0.44 4.45 1.58
N PRO A 9 1.70 4.18 1.19
CA PRO A 9 2.31 4.78 0.01
C PRO A 9 1.72 4.27 -1.33
N ILE A 10 0.88 3.23 -1.30
CA ILE A 10 0.30 2.62 -2.51
C ILE A 10 -1.07 3.20 -2.85
N CYS A 11 -1.92 3.42 -1.85
CA CYS A 11 -3.29 3.89 -2.05
C CYS A 11 -3.58 5.26 -1.41
N GLY A 12 -2.64 5.83 -0.65
CA GLY A 12 -2.82 7.10 0.05
C GLY A 12 -3.75 7.03 1.27
N SER A 13 -4.31 5.86 1.61
CA SER A 13 -5.21 5.72 2.75
C SER A 13 -4.48 5.75 4.08
N GLU A 14 -5.09 6.41 5.06
CA GLU A 14 -4.63 6.40 6.44
C GLU A 14 -5.03 5.08 7.12
N PHE A 15 -4.12 4.53 7.91
CA PHE A 15 -4.34 3.32 8.69
C PHE A 15 -3.63 3.39 10.03
N VAL A 16 -4.14 2.63 11.00
CA VAL A 16 -3.62 2.62 12.37
C VAL A 16 -2.82 1.36 12.60
N VAL A 17 -1.62 1.51 13.17
CA VAL A 17 -0.74 0.39 13.51
C VAL A 17 -0.33 0.46 14.96
N LEU A 18 -0.08 -0.70 15.55
CA LEU A 18 0.45 -0.78 16.90
C LEU A 18 1.89 -0.24 16.91
N LYS A 19 2.22 0.62 17.86
CA LYS A 19 3.55 1.25 17.96
C LYS A 19 4.68 0.22 18.01
N LYS A 20 4.43 -0.96 18.60
CA LYS A 20 5.37 -2.10 18.63
C LYS A 20 5.75 -2.67 17.26
N VAL A 21 4.90 -2.51 16.25
CA VAL A 21 5.10 -3.05 14.89
C VAL A 21 5.13 -1.95 13.83
N GLU A 22 5.21 -0.68 14.23
CA GLU A 22 5.28 0.48 13.34
C GLU A 22 6.41 0.35 12.30
N GLY A 23 7.56 -0.17 12.70
CA GLY A 23 8.71 -0.39 11.81
C GLY A 23 8.51 -1.50 10.78
N LYS A 24 7.55 -2.41 11.00
CA LYS A 24 7.22 -3.52 10.08
C LYS A 24 5.98 -3.21 9.23
N ALA A 25 5.07 -2.38 9.73
CA ALA A 25 3.82 -2.06 9.06
C ALA A 25 3.97 -0.83 8.15
N ILE A 26 4.16 -1.10 6.85
CA ILE A 26 4.33 -0.08 5.80
C ILE A 26 3.03 0.13 5.00
N TYR A 27 2.22 -0.92 4.82
CA TYR A 27 1.05 -0.91 3.96
C TYR A 27 -0.23 -1.12 4.76
N CYS A 28 -1.33 -0.47 4.35
CA CYS A 28 -2.63 -0.60 5.00
C CYS A 28 -3.24 -2.01 4.85
N THR A 29 -2.91 -2.71 3.76
CA THR A 29 -3.48 -4.01 3.41
C THR A 29 -2.46 -4.90 2.70
N LEU A 30 -2.71 -6.22 2.73
CA LEU A 30 -1.94 -7.21 1.98
C LEU A 30 -2.01 -6.96 0.46
N LYS A 31 -3.09 -6.37 -0.05
CA LYS A 31 -3.21 -5.96 -1.45
C LYS A 31 -2.16 -4.92 -1.81
N CYS A 32 -2.03 -3.87 -1.00
CA CYS A 32 -1.00 -2.85 -1.21
C CYS A 32 0.42 -3.41 -1.08
N LEU A 33 0.63 -4.33 -0.13
CA LEU A 33 1.88 -5.07 -0.02
C LEU A 33 2.20 -5.87 -1.30
N SER A 34 1.22 -6.56 -1.89
CA SER A 34 1.40 -7.33 -3.13
C SER A 34 1.69 -6.45 -4.34
N VAL A 35 1.05 -5.27 -4.41
CA VAL A 35 1.35 -4.24 -5.43
C VAL A 35 2.78 -3.75 -5.27
N ALA A 36 3.19 -3.42 -4.04
CA ALA A 36 4.55 -2.96 -3.75
C ALA A 36 5.64 -4.00 -4.00
N GLN A 37 5.36 -5.28 -3.73
CA GLN A 37 6.26 -6.39 -4.02
C GLN A 37 6.38 -6.72 -5.52
N GLY A 38 5.67 -6.01 -6.41
CA GLY A 38 5.74 -6.25 -7.85
C GLY A 38 5.24 -7.63 -8.27
N LYS A 39 4.52 -8.34 -7.39
CA LYS A 39 3.95 -9.67 -7.69
C LYS A 39 2.72 -9.59 -8.60
N MET A 40 2.19 -8.39 -8.83
CA MET A 40 1.33 -8.12 -9.97
C MET A 40 2.22 -8.06 -11.21
N LYS A 41 2.26 -9.16 -11.99
CA LYS A 41 2.73 -9.11 -13.37
C LYS A 41 2.08 -7.90 -14.02
N ARG A 42 2.94 -7.06 -14.57
CA ARG A 42 2.64 -5.79 -15.22
C ARG A 42 1.66 -6.02 -16.37
N GLU A 43 0.37 -6.11 -16.11
CA GLU A 43 -0.62 -5.80 -17.14
C GLU A 43 -0.56 -4.30 -17.32
N LYS A 44 0.25 -3.90 -18.30
CA LYS A 44 0.22 -2.59 -18.92
C LYS A 44 -1.24 -2.26 -19.21
N VAL A 45 -1.88 -1.46 -18.36
CA VAL A 45 -2.93 -0.58 -18.84
C VAL A 45 -2.20 0.53 -19.58
N SER A 46 -1.84 0.22 -20.83
CA SER A 46 -1.58 1.23 -21.84
C SER A 46 -2.94 1.87 -22.10
N GLY A 47 -3.26 2.89 -21.32
CA GLY A 47 -4.27 3.87 -21.73
C GLY A 47 -3.74 4.57 -22.96
N VAL A 48 -3.93 3.96 -24.13
CA VAL A 48 -3.97 4.71 -25.38
C VAL A 48 -5.38 5.27 -25.43
N LEU A 49 -5.51 6.55 -25.08
CA LEU A 49 -6.73 7.30 -25.33
C LEU A 49 -7.02 7.22 -26.83
N SER A 50 -8.20 6.71 -27.16
CA SER A 50 -8.86 6.94 -28.44
C SER A 50 -9.21 8.43 -28.55
N ALA A 51 -8.78 9.06 -29.64
CA ALA A 51 -9.42 10.22 -30.24
C ALA A 51 -9.03 10.26 -31.73
#